data_AF-A0A1M3E6E1-F1
#
_entry.id   AF-A0A1M3E6E1-F1
#
_cell.length_a   1.000
_cell.length_b   1.000
_cell.length_c   1.000
_cell.angle_alpha   90.00
_cell.angle_beta   90.00
_cell.angle_gamma   90.00
#
_symmetry.space_group_name_H-M   'P 1'
#
loop_
_entity.id
_entity.type
_entity.pdbx_description
1 polymer ?
#
loop_
_entity_poly.entity_id
_entity_poly.type
_entity_poly.pdbx_seq_one_letter_code
_entity_poly.pdbx_strand_id
1 'polypeptide(L)'
;MFVKKSVKDNKTEELIKSCSKDLFFNKGKLNASTQEIADNAGVKRTLVNYYFGSKQKLFDLVFEELRFTFKSLLHKAVSGTASVYDKVSALIHYCSDFIKKYPHFNIFLINEINTVGVNKTERMKKYHFPELNIFFREIEAEMEDGKIPQMNPLNFYINIFALLSYPIIMRPYYDQIFEVSKKEMDELYASRKEVILKLIFQHTQQQS
;
A
#
# COMPACT_ATOMS: atom_id res chain seq x y z
N MET A 1 8.46 22.21 -29.69
CA MET A 1 9.91 22.00 -29.50
C MET A 1 10.10 21.21 -28.21
N PHE A 2 10.32 19.90 -28.30
CA PHE A 2 10.54 19.06 -27.12
C PHE A 2 12.02 19.17 -26.72
N VAL A 3 12.32 19.95 -25.69
CA VAL A 3 13.67 20.03 -25.13
C VAL A 3 13.98 18.69 -24.47
N LYS A 4 15.00 17.99 -24.97
CA LYS A 4 15.48 16.72 -24.41
C LYS A 4 16.10 17.01 -23.04
N LYS A 5 15.42 16.61 -21.96
CA LYS A 5 15.90 16.79 -20.56
C LYS A 5 17.28 16.13 -20.39
N SER A 6 18.20 16.80 -19.70
CA SER A 6 19.54 16.25 -19.46
C SER A 6 19.51 15.10 -18.44
N VAL A 7 20.53 14.24 -18.43
CA VAL A 7 20.65 13.15 -17.43
C VAL A 7 20.67 13.70 -15.99
N LYS A 8 21.23 14.89 -15.78
CA LYS A 8 21.27 15.58 -14.49
C LYS A 8 19.88 16.08 -14.07
N ASP A 9 19.08 16.54 -15.03
CA ASP A 9 17.70 16.97 -14.78
C ASP A 9 16.81 15.81 -14.33
N ASN A 10 16.93 14.66 -15.02
CA ASN A 10 16.17 13.47 -14.65
C ASN A 10 16.53 12.97 -13.23
N LYS A 11 17.82 13.00 -12.85
CA LYS A 11 18.24 12.61 -11.50
C LYS A 11 17.66 13.53 -10.42
N THR A 12 17.58 14.82 -10.68
CA THR A 12 17.05 15.81 -9.71
C THR A 12 15.54 15.67 -9.56
N GLU A 13 14.82 15.50 -10.67
CA GLU A 13 13.39 15.24 -10.67
C GLU A 13 13.03 13.96 -9.88
N GLU A 14 13.73 12.86 -10.15
CA GLU A 14 13.52 11.59 -9.44
C GLU A 14 13.89 11.68 -7.95
N LEU A 15 14.94 12.43 -7.61
CA LEU A 15 15.28 12.71 -6.21
C LEU A 15 14.14 13.43 -5.50
N ILE A 16 13.61 14.52 -6.08
CA ILE A 16 12.50 15.27 -5.49
C ILE A 16 11.27 14.38 -5.32
N LYS A 17 10.93 13.56 -6.33
CA LYS A 17 9.82 12.60 -6.24
C LYS A 17 10.02 11.56 -5.15
N SER A 18 11.19 10.93 -5.07
CA SER A 18 11.50 9.92 -4.06
C SER A 18 11.44 10.50 -2.64
N CYS A 19 12.06 11.66 -2.43
CA CYS A 19 12.02 12.36 -1.16
C CYS A 19 10.58 12.79 -0.79
N SER A 20 9.76 13.17 -1.78
CA SER A 20 8.36 13.54 -1.54
C SER A 20 7.49 12.33 -1.19
N LYS A 21 7.71 11.17 -1.84
CA LYS A 21 7.04 9.90 -1.46
C LYS A 21 7.29 9.56 0.01
N ASP A 22 8.55 9.66 0.43
CA ASP A 22 8.95 9.43 1.82
C ASP A 22 8.31 10.46 2.77
N LEU A 23 8.43 11.75 2.44
CA LEU A 23 7.91 12.84 3.26
C LEU A 23 6.38 12.73 3.49
N PHE A 24 5.62 12.47 2.42
CA PHE A 24 4.16 12.38 2.50
C PHE A 24 3.70 11.06 3.11
N PHE A 25 4.20 9.93 2.62
CA PHE A 25 3.57 8.63 2.87
C PHE A 25 4.31 7.75 3.88
N ASN A 26 5.59 8.00 4.15
CA ASN A 26 6.33 7.37 5.24
C ASN A 26 6.28 8.23 6.51
N LYS A 27 6.60 9.53 6.41
CA LYS A 27 6.62 10.47 7.55
C LYS A 27 5.26 11.12 7.86
N GLY A 28 4.26 10.94 7.01
CA GLY A 28 2.90 11.43 7.24
C GLY A 28 2.71 12.93 7.07
N LYS A 29 3.69 13.66 6.51
CA LYS A 29 3.58 15.11 6.29
C LYS A 29 2.76 15.46 5.04
N LEU A 30 1.52 14.97 4.94
CA LEU A 30 0.64 15.14 3.76
C LEU A 30 0.45 16.61 3.32
N ASN A 31 0.59 17.55 4.27
CA ASN A 31 0.45 18.99 4.03
C ASN A 31 1.78 19.75 3.89
N ALA A 32 2.92 19.06 3.73
CA ALA A 32 4.24 19.70 3.70
C ALA A 32 4.30 20.83 2.66
N SER A 33 4.94 21.93 3.04
CA SER A 33 5.15 23.07 2.15
C SER A 33 6.19 22.74 1.06
N THR A 34 6.20 23.51 -0.04
CA THR A 34 7.24 23.40 -1.07
C THR A 34 8.65 23.60 -0.49
N GLN A 35 8.78 24.40 0.57
CA GLN A 35 10.05 24.60 1.26
C GLN A 35 10.49 23.33 1.99
N GLU A 36 9.62 22.72 2.78
CA GLU A 36 9.91 21.45 3.48
C GLU A 36 10.26 20.31 2.50
N ILE A 37 9.61 20.26 1.34
CA ILE A 37 9.93 19.29 0.28
C ILE A 37 11.35 19.53 -0.24
N ALA A 38 11.70 20.79 -0.52
CA ALA A 38 13.00 21.18 -1.02
C ALA A 38 14.11 20.86 -0.01
N ASP A 39 13.87 21.17 1.26
CA ASP A 39 14.80 20.89 2.37
C ASP A 39 15.00 19.37 2.55
N ASN A 40 13.92 18.58 2.52
CA ASN A 40 13.99 17.11 2.62
C ASN A 40 14.69 16.47 1.41
N ALA A 41 14.67 17.11 0.24
CA ALA A 41 15.38 16.67 -0.96
C ALA A 41 16.79 17.27 -1.09
N GLY A 42 17.19 18.20 -0.23
CA GLY A 42 18.47 18.90 -0.33
C GLY A 42 18.61 19.77 -1.59
N VAL A 43 17.50 20.31 -2.11
CA VAL A 43 17.48 21.14 -3.33
C VAL A 43 16.94 22.54 -3.06
N LYS A 44 17.15 23.46 -4.00
CA LYS A 44 16.52 24.79 -3.94
C LYS A 44 15.02 24.68 -4.22
N ARG A 45 14.18 25.44 -3.49
CA ARG A 45 12.73 25.53 -3.69
C ARG A 45 12.33 25.82 -5.15
N THR A 46 13.13 26.62 -5.87
CA THR A 46 12.89 26.94 -7.28
C THR A 46 12.92 25.71 -8.18
N LEU A 47 13.69 24.66 -7.86
CA LEU A 47 13.75 23.42 -8.62
C LEU A 47 12.46 22.61 -8.48
N VAL A 48 11.84 22.60 -7.30
CA VAL A 48 10.54 21.93 -7.09
C VAL A 48 9.46 22.57 -7.98
N ASN A 49 9.41 23.90 -8.03
CA ASN A 49 8.49 24.62 -8.91
C ASN A 49 8.83 24.41 -10.39
N TYR A 50 10.12 24.41 -10.75
CA TYR A 50 10.56 24.18 -12.13
C TYR A 50 10.13 22.83 -12.67
N TYR A 51 10.32 21.74 -11.90
CA TYR A 51 9.99 20.39 -12.38
C TYR A 51 8.50 20.06 -12.31
N PHE A 52 7.79 20.51 -11.27
CA PHE A 52 6.41 20.05 -11.01
C PHE A 52 5.35 21.14 -11.15
N GLY A 53 5.74 22.40 -11.25
CA GLY A 53 4.84 23.57 -11.35
C GLY A 53 4.11 23.92 -10.06
N SER A 54 3.57 22.93 -9.33
CA SER A 54 2.92 23.15 -8.04
C SER A 54 3.12 21.97 -7.08
N LYS A 55 2.98 22.23 -5.78
CA LYS A 55 2.96 21.18 -4.74
C LYS A 55 1.90 20.13 -5.05
N GLN A 56 0.71 20.54 -5.47
CA GLN A 56 -0.39 19.63 -5.73
C GLN A 56 -0.07 18.68 -6.88
N LYS A 57 0.51 19.17 -7.98
CA LYS A 57 0.94 18.32 -9.09
C LYS A 57 1.99 17.30 -8.68
N LEU A 58 2.96 17.71 -7.86
CA LEU A 58 3.96 16.80 -7.30
C LEU A 58 3.30 15.73 -6.42
N PHE A 59 2.41 16.14 -5.50
CA PHE A 59 1.66 15.23 -4.64
C PHE A 59 0.87 14.18 -5.45
N ASP A 60 0.14 14.63 -6.47
CA ASP A 60 -0.69 13.78 -7.32
C ASP A 60 0.16 12.76 -8.07
N LEU A 61 1.30 13.22 -8.61
CA LEU A 61 2.24 12.36 -9.31
C LEU A 61 2.80 11.28 -8.38
N VAL A 62 3.27 11.65 -7.19
CA VAL A 62 3.85 10.66 -6.26
C VAL A 62 2.80 9.71 -5.69
N PHE A 63 1.58 10.18 -5.47
CA PHE A 63 0.46 9.33 -5.08
C PHE A 63 0.12 8.32 -6.18
N GLU A 64 0.08 8.75 -7.45
CA GLU A 64 -0.18 7.86 -8.58
C GLU A 64 0.90 6.79 -8.72
N GLU A 65 2.17 7.14 -8.52
CA GLU A 65 3.26 6.18 -8.52
C GLU A 65 3.13 5.13 -7.41
N LEU A 66 2.73 5.54 -6.20
CA LEU A 66 2.50 4.60 -5.10
C LEU A 66 1.30 3.70 -5.38
N ARG A 67 0.23 4.25 -5.96
CA ARG A 67 -0.94 3.48 -6.38
C ARG A 67 -0.57 2.45 -7.44
N PHE A 68 0.23 2.83 -8.43
CA PHE A 68 0.74 1.91 -9.45
C PHE A 68 1.65 0.84 -8.85
N THR A 69 2.54 1.23 -7.93
CA THR A 69 3.42 0.30 -7.21
C THR A 69 2.59 -0.74 -6.45
N PHE A 70 1.59 -0.30 -5.69
CA PHE A 70 0.70 -1.18 -4.95
C PHE A 70 -0.06 -2.14 -5.88
N LYS A 71 -0.60 -1.64 -6.99
CA LYS A 71 -1.23 -2.48 -8.01
C LYS A 71 -0.27 -3.54 -8.56
N SER A 72 0.97 -3.16 -8.87
CA SER A 72 1.98 -4.09 -9.38
C SER A 72 2.29 -5.20 -8.38
N LEU A 73 2.31 -4.90 -7.08
CA LEU A 73 2.47 -5.89 -6.02
C LEU A 73 1.28 -6.85 -5.95
N LEU A 74 0.05 -6.33 -6.04
CA LEU A 74 -1.15 -7.17 -6.11
C LEU A 74 -1.10 -8.08 -7.34
N HIS A 75 -0.78 -7.53 -8.52
CA HIS A 75 -0.64 -8.29 -9.76
C HIS A 75 0.37 -9.42 -9.60
N LYS A 76 1.56 -9.11 -9.07
CA LYS A 76 2.61 -10.11 -8.81
C LYS A 76 2.16 -11.20 -7.83
N ALA A 77 1.29 -10.87 -6.89
CA ALA A 77 0.82 -11.80 -5.87
C ALA A 77 -0.26 -12.78 -6.36
N VAL A 78 -1.25 -12.28 -7.12
CA VAL A 78 -2.45 -13.08 -7.45
C VAL A 78 -2.50 -13.59 -8.88
N SER A 79 -1.57 -13.14 -9.74
CA SER A 79 -1.51 -13.62 -11.13
C SER A 79 -0.92 -15.03 -11.24
N GLY A 80 -1.22 -15.70 -12.35
CA GLY A 80 -0.71 -17.05 -12.63
C GLY A 80 -1.53 -18.16 -11.99
N THR A 81 -0.95 -19.35 -11.92
CA THR A 81 -1.64 -20.62 -11.61
C THR A 81 -1.24 -21.21 -10.25
N ALA A 82 -0.60 -20.41 -9.38
CA ALA A 82 -0.26 -20.84 -8.03
C ALA A 82 -1.53 -21.12 -7.20
N SER A 83 -1.42 -21.90 -6.13
CA SER A 83 -2.55 -22.18 -5.24
C SER A 83 -3.07 -20.90 -4.55
N VAL A 84 -4.31 -20.90 -4.09
CA VAL A 84 -4.86 -19.77 -3.32
C VAL A 84 -4.02 -19.51 -2.06
N TYR A 85 -3.54 -20.55 -1.40
CA TYR A 85 -2.61 -20.42 -0.27
C TYR A 85 -1.35 -19.64 -0.63
N ASP A 86 -0.69 -20.01 -1.74
CA ASP A 86 0.53 -19.34 -2.19
C ASP A 86 0.27 -17.89 -2.62
N LYS A 87 -0.87 -17.63 -3.28
CA LYS A 87 -1.29 -16.28 -3.65
C LYS A 87 -1.54 -15.41 -2.42
N VAL A 88 -2.20 -15.93 -1.38
CA VAL A 88 -2.39 -15.22 -0.10
C VAL A 88 -1.06 -14.99 0.61
N SER A 89 -0.19 -16.00 0.65
CA SER A 89 1.16 -15.90 1.21
C SER A 89 2.00 -14.82 0.50
N ALA A 90 1.90 -14.74 -0.83
CA ALA A 90 2.54 -13.71 -1.64
C ALA A 90 1.91 -12.32 -1.43
N LEU A 91 0.58 -12.23 -1.34
CA LEU A 91 -0.13 -10.98 -1.03
C LEU A 91 0.36 -10.39 0.29
N ILE A 92 0.37 -11.21 1.34
CA ILE A 92 0.82 -10.79 2.67
C ILE A 92 2.28 -10.33 2.60
N HIS A 93 3.15 -11.10 1.97
CA HIS A 93 4.56 -10.73 1.84
C HIS A 93 4.75 -9.40 1.11
N TYR A 94 4.30 -9.31 -0.14
CA TYR A 94 4.53 -8.13 -0.99
C TYR A 94 3.82 -6.87 -0.46
N CYS A 95 2.61 -7.00 0.09
CA CYS A 95 1.87 -5.86 0.59
C CYS A 95 2.36 -5.43 1.99
N SER A 96 2.88 -6.34 2.81
CA SER A 96 3.39 -6.01 4.15
C SER A 96 4.51 -4.97 4.09
N ASP A 97 5.48 -5.17 3.20
CA ASP A 97 6.62 -4.26 3.04
C ASP A 97 6.18 -2.88 2.54
N PHE A 98 5.23 -2.86 1.60
CA PHE A 98 4.65 -1.62 1.10
C PHE A 98 3.93 -0.84 2.21
N ILE A 99 3.06 -1.51 2.97
CA ILE A 99 2.27 -0.86 4.03
C ILE A 99 3.18 -0.39 5.17
N LYS A 100 4.21 -1.17 5.53
CA LYS A 100 5.22 -0.75 6.52
C LYS A 100 6.02 0.47 6.06
N LYS A 101 6.36 0.55 4.77
CA LYS A 101 7.12 1.67 4.20
C LYS A 101 6.27 2.92 4.01
N TYR A 102 4.99 2.75 3.67
CA TYR A 102 4.08 3.85 3.37
C TYR A 102 2.77 3.76 4.18
N PRO A 103 2.82 3.78 5.52
CA PRO A 103 1.65 3.60 6.38
C PRO A 103 0.59 4.68 6.18
N HIS A 104 0.98 5.88 5.74
CA HIS A 104 0.05 6.99 5.51
C HIS A 104 -0.64 6.94 4.15
N PHE A 105 -0.32 5.98 3.28
CA PHE A 105 -1.03 5.78 2.02
C PHE A 105 -2.52 5.45 2.26
N ASN A 106 -2.80 4.50 3.15
CA ASN A 106 -4.17 4.13 3.52
C ASN A 106 -4.89 5.26 4.27
N ILE A 107 -4.18 5.98 5.14
CA ILE A 107 -4.73 7.14 5.86
C ILE A 107 -5.16 8.23 4.88
N PHE A 108 -4.32 8.54 3.89
CA PHE A 108 -4.66 9.48 2.84
C PHE A 108 -5.89 9.01 2.05
N LEU A 109 -5.95 7.74 1.65
CA LEU A 109 -7.12 7.19 0.94
C LEU A 109 -8.41 7.35 1.74
N ILE A 110 -8.40 6.98 3.04
CA ILE A 110 -9.57 7.13 3.92
C ILE A 110 -9.99 8.60 4.00
N ASN A 111 -9.04 9.50 4.21
CA ASN A 111 -9.32 10.93 4.28
C ASN A 111 -9.92 11.46 2.97
N GLU A 112 -9.30 11.16 1.83
CA GLU A 112 -9.75 11.64 0.51
C GLU A 112 -11.16 11.08 0.16
N ILE A 113 -11.43 9.82 0.51
CA ILE A 113 -12.76 9.21 0.35
C ILE A 113 -13.80 9.96 1.19
N ASN A 114 -13.47 10.29 2.45
CA ASN A 114 -14.41 10.95 3.35
C ASN A 114 -14.62 12.43 3.01
N THR A 115 -13.60 13.13 2.51
CA THR A 115 -13.68 14.57 2.23
C THR A 115 -14.21 14.87 0.84
N VAL A 116 -13.84 14.07 -0.17
CA VAL A 116 -14.20 14.34 -1.57
C VAL A 116 -15.20 13.31 -2.11
N GLY A 117 -15.04 12.04 -1.73
CA GLY A 117 -15.84 10.93 -2.23
C GLY A 117 -15.13 10.13 -3.33
N VAL A 118 -15.48 8.85 -3.42
CA VAL A 118 -14.96 7.93 -4.43
C VAL A 118 -15.36 8.39 -5.84
N ASN A 119 -14.46 8.24 -6.82
CA ASN A 119 -14.67 8.60 -8.24
C ASN A 119 -14.94 10.08 -8.53
N LYS A 120 -14.78 10.99 -7.57
CA LYS A 120 -15.00 12.43 -7.79
C LYS A 120 -13.75 13.19 -8.21
N THR A 121 -12.58 12.58 -8.12
CA THR A 121 -11.30 13.15 -8.56
C THR A 121 -10.53 12.16 -9.41
N GLU A 122 -9.58 12.64 -10.23
CA GLU A 122 -8.65 11.79 -10.98
C GLU A 122 -7.91 10.79 -10.08
N ARG A 123 -7.51 11.24 -8.87
CA ARG A 123 -6.84 10.42 -7.85
C ARG A 123 -7.71 9.27 -7.35
N MET A 124 -9.03 9.49 -7.27
CA MET A 124 -10.00 8.53 -6.73
C MET A 124 -10.80 7.79 -7.80
N LYS A 125 -10.44 7.91 -9.08
CA LYS A 125 -11.04 7.11 -10.15
C LYS A 125 -10.82 5.62 -9.92
N LYS A 126 -11.89 4.84 -10.09
CA LYS A 126 -11.88 3.38 -10.03
C LYS A 126 -10.76 2.84 -10.89
N TYR A 127 -9.92 2.02 -10.26
CA TYR A 127 -8.86 1.32 -10.96
C TYR A 127 -9.34 -0.08 -11.31
N HIS A 128 -9.20 -0.46 -12.59
CA HIS A 128 -9.54 -1.81 -13.04
C HIS A 128 -8.38 -2.76 -12.74
N PHE A 129 -8.70 -3.85 -12.03
CA PHE A 129 -7.74 -4.89 -11.66
C PHE A 129 -8.40 -6.27 -11.90
N PRO A 130 -8.40 -6.74 -13.16
CA PRO A 130 -9.15 -7.93 -13.58
C PRO A 130 -8.69 -9.23 -12.90
N GLU A 131 -7.43 -9.28 -12.47
CA GLU A 131 -6.84 -10.43 -11.79
C GLU A 131 -7.54 -10.73 -10.46
N LEU A 132 -8.14 -9.73 -9.80
CA LEU A 132 -8.99 -9.97 -8.63
C LEU A 132 -10.23 -10.80 -8.94
N ASN A 133 -10.83 -10.63 -10.12
CA ASN A 133 -12.00 -11.43 -10.47
C ASN A 133 -11.63 -12.90 -10.65
N ILE A 134 -10.42 -13.17 -11.16
CA ILE A 134 -9.90 -14.54 -11.24
C ILE A 134 -9.65 -15.08 -9.83
N PHE A 135 -8.94 -14.30 -9.01
CA PHE A 135 -8.63 -14.67 -7.64
C PHE A 135 -9.89 -14.94 -6.78
N PHE A 136 -10.95 -14.15 -6.94
CA PHE A 136 -12.22 -14.38 -6.24
C PHE A 136 -12.87 -15.70 -6.65
N ARG A 137 -12.83 -16.08 -7.93
CA ARG A 137 -13.33 -17.38 -8.38
C ARG A 137 -12.50 -18.55 -7.86
N GLU A 138 -11.18 -18.37 -7.74
CA GLU A 138 -10.30 -19.38 -7.13
C GLU A 138 -10.60 -19.55 -5.64
N ILE A 139 -10.86 -18.44 -4.93
CA ILE A 139 -11.32 -18.47 -3.54
C ILE A 139 -12.66 -19.21 -3.42
N GLU A 140 -13.63 -18.90 -4.28
CA GLU A 140 -14.93 -19.60 -4.30
C GLU A 140 -14.76 -21.11 -4.48
N ALA A 141 -13.91 -21.54 -5.43
CA ALA A 141 -13.64 -22.96 -5.64
C ALA A 141 -13.01 -23.64 -4.42
N GLU A 142 -12.06 -22.99 -3.73
CA GLU A 142 -11.47 -23.53 -2.50
C GLU A 142 -12.48 -23.58 -1.33
N MET A 143 -13.45 -22.67 -1.30
CA MET A 143 -14.56 -22.73 -0.35
C MET A 143 -15.50 -23.90 -0.65
N GLU A 144 -15.83 -24.12 -1.93
CA GLU A 144 -16.67 -25.25 -2.39
C GLU A 144 -16.02 -26.61 -2.10
N ASP A 145 -14.70 -26.70 -2.27
CA ASP A 145 -13.88 -27.87 -1.92
C ASP A 145 -13.71 -28.07 -0.39
N GLY A 146 -14.22 -27.15 0.44
CA GLY A 146 -14.12 -27.21 1.90
C GLY A 146 -12.71 -26.94 2.45
N LYS A 147 -11.79 -26.44 1.63
CA LYS A 147 -10.40 -26.11 2.03
C LYS A 147 -10.32 -24.81 2.83
N ILE A 148 -11.27 -23.90 2.64
CA ILE A 148 -11.41 -22.67 3.44
C ILE A 148 -12.87 -22.43 3.85
N PRO A 149 -13.13 -21.67 4.94
CA PRO A 149 -14.49 -21.41 5.40
C PRO A 149 -15.36 -20.70 4.36
N GLN A 150 -16.61 -21.15 4.22
CA GLN A 150 -17.61 -20.52 3.37
C GLN A 150 -17.92 -19.08 3.82
N MET A 151 -17.74 -18.12 2.91
CA MET A 151 -18.12 -16.71 3.10
C MET A 151 -18.17 -15.99 1.76
N ASN A 152 -18.59 -14.72 1.76
CA ASN A 152 -18.43 -13.88 0.59
C ASN A 152 -16.92 -13.71 0.24
N PRO A 153 -16.47 -13.94 -1.00
CA PRO A 153 -15.05 -13.82 -1.38
C PRO A 153 -14.47 -12.42 -1.15
N LEU A 154 -15.29 -11.38 -1.26
CA LEU A 154 -14.89 -10.03 -0.93
C LEU A 154 -14.59 -9.90 0.58
N ASN A 155 -15.35 -10.57 1.45
CA ASN A 155 -15.03 -10.60 2.89
C ASN A 155 -13.71 -11.33 3.15
N PHE A 156 -13.43 -12.42 2.45
CA PHE A 156 -12.14 -13.10 2.56
C PHE A 156 -10.97 -12.16 2.21
N TYR A 157 -11.10 -11.43 1.08
CA TYR A 157 -10.13 -10.42 0.66
C TYR A 157 -9.99 -9.27 1.66
N ILE A 158 -11.10 -8.72 2.16
CA ILE A 158 -11.12 -7.66 3.17
C ILE A 158 -10.43 -8.13 4.45
N ASN A 159 -10.67 -9.37 4.89
CA ASN A 159 -10.06 -9.93 6.09
C ASN A 159 -8.54 -10.00 5.99
N ILE A 160 -7.99 -10.39 4.83
CA ILE A 160 -6.53 -10.35 4.59
C ILE A 160 -5.99 -8.93 4.84
N PHE A 161 -6.58 -7.92 4.21
CA PHE A 161 -6.09 -6.54 4.31
C PHE A 161 -6.37 -5.88 5.65
N ALA A 162 -7.46 -6.25 6.34
CA ALA A 162 -7.75 -5.82 7.69
C ALA A 162 -6.67 -6.34 8.66
N LEU A 163 -6.39 -7.65 8.62
CA LEU A 163 -5.37 -8.26 9.47
C LEU A 163 -3.95 -7.78 9.14
N LEU A 164 -3.69 -7.39 7.89
CA LEU A 164 -2.41 -6.87 7.43
C LEU A 164 -2.19 -5.40 7.79
N SER A 165 -3.17 -4.53 7.51
CA SER A 165 -3.00 -3.07 7.55
C SER A 165 -3.29 -2.49 8.93
N TYR A 166 -4.30 -3.02 9.63
CA TYR A 166 -4.79 -2.43 10.87
C TYR A 166 -3.71 -2.32 11.97
N PRO A 167 -2.88 -3.35 12.23
CA PRO A 167 -1.82 -3.25 13.25
C PRO A 167 -0.72 -2.25 12.92
N ILE A 168 -0.55 -1.92 11.65
CA ILE A 168 0.46 -0.95 11.20
C ILE A 168 -0.11 0.47 11.35
N ILE A 169 -1.36 0.68 10.92
CA ILE A 169 -2.03 1.98 11.02
C ILE A 169 -2.24 2.38 12.48
N MET A 170 -2.65 1.43 13.33
CA MET A 170 -2.92 1.67 14.75
C MET A 170 -1.68 1.67 15.64
N ARG A 171 -0.48 1.53 15.07
CA ARG A 171 0.77 1.45 15.85
C ARG A 171 0.92 2.59 16.87
N PRO A 172 0.76 3.88 16.53
CA PRO A 172 0.94 4.96 17.50
C PRO A 172 0.01 4.85 18.72
N TYR A 173 -1.18 4.29 18.50
CA TYR A 173 -2.16 4.07 19.55
C TYR A 173 -1.78 2.89 20.46
N TYR A 174 -1.23 1.81 19.88
CA TYR A 174 -0.76 0.66 20.65
C TYR A 174 0.51 0.94 21.44
N ASP A 175 1.44 1.71 20.86
CA ASP A 175 2.64 2.19 21.57
C ASP A 175 2.23 2.99 22.82
N GLN A 176 1.13 3.76 22.75
CA GLN A 176 0.61 4.53 23.88
C GLN A 176 -0.13 3.68 24.93
N ILE A 177 -0.91 2.67 24.53
CA ILE A 177 -1.79 1.93 25.45
C ILE A 177 -1.11 0.72 26.09
N PHE A 178 -0.30 0.00 25.32
CA PHE A 178 0.30 -1.24 25.75
C PHE A 178 1.78 -1.09 26.12
N GLU A 179 2.32 0.13 26.02
CA GLU A 179 3.74 0.45 26.27
C GLU A 179 4.70 -0.49 25.50
N VAL A 180 4.29 -0.92 24.31
CA VAL A 180 5.03 -1.90 23.50
C VAL A 180 6.35 -1.28 23.06
N SER A 181 7.45 -1.94 23.39
CA SER A 181 8.75 -1.52 22.90
C SER A 181 8.84 -1.68 21.38
N LYS A 182 9.74 -0.92 20.75
CA LYS A 182 10.03 -1.07 19.32
C LYS A 182 10.36 -2.52 18.95
N LYS A 183 11.11 -3.22 19.82
CA LYS A 183 11.53 -4.61 19.60
C LYS A 183 10.33 -5.56 19.56
N GLU A 184 9.42 -5.45 20.52
CA GLU A 184 8.21 -6.27 20.57
C GLU A 184 7.30 -6.01 19.36
N MET A 185 7.19 -4.75 18.92
CA MET A 185 6.46 -4.44 17.68
C MET A 185 7.11 -5.05 16.44
N ASP A 186 8.44 -5.03 16.35
CA ASP A 186 9.17 -5.62 15.23
C ASP A 186 8.99 -7.16 15.20
N GLU A 187 8.96 -7.82 16.37
CA GLU A 187 8.67 -9.26 16.51
C GLU A 187 7.21 -9.61 16.13
N LEU A 188 6.23 -8.79 16.56
CA LEU A 188 4.83 -8.91 16.15
C LEU A 188 4.67 -8.79 14.63
N TYR A 189 5.43 -7.89 14.00
CA TYR A 189 5.40 -7.69 12.56
C TYR A 189 6.17 -8.75 11.76
N ALA A 190 7.19 -9.37 12.36
CA ALA A 190 7.93 -10.48 11.74
C ALA A 190 7.06 -11.74 11.68
N SER A 191 6.39 -12.08 12.78
CA SER A 191 5.51 -13.25 12.88
C SER A 191 4.13 -13.05 12.24
N ARG A 192 3.83 -11.82 11.78
CA ARG A 192 2.48 -11.46 11.31
C ARG A 192 2.00 -12.32 10.15
N LYS A 193 2.92 -12.70 9.24
CA LYS A 193 2.58 -13.52 8.09
C LYS A 193 2.04 -14.89 8.52
N GLU A 194 2.72 -15.58 9.42
CA GLU A 194 2.26 -16.90 9.88
C GLU A 194 0.94 -16.78 10.64
N VAL A 195 0.76 -15.74 11.46
CA VAL A 195 -0.49 -15.50 12.20
C VAL A 195 -1.67 -15.33 11.25
N ILE A 196 -1.52 -14.51 10.20
CA ILE A 196 -2.59 -14.28 9.22
C ILE A 196 -2.91 -15.57 8.46
N LEU A 197 -1.89 -16.28 7.96
CA LEU A 197 -2.10 -17.53 7.23
C LEU A 197 -2.81 -18.57 8.11
N LYS A 198 -2.39 -18.70 9.37
CA LYS A 198 -3.06 -19.58 10.33
C LYS A 198 -4.52 -19.19 10.51
N LEU A 199 -4.83 -17.92 10.77
CA LEU A 199 -6.19 -17.41 11.00
C LEU A 199 -7.12 -17.58 9.79
N ILE A 200 -6.61 -17.42 8.58
CA ILE A 200 -7.42 -17.48 7.36
C ILE A 200 -7.68 -18.93 6.93
N PHE A 201 -6.72 -19.82 7.15
CA PHE A 201 -6.79 -21.23 6.71
C PHE A 201 -7.06 -22.21 7.88
N GLN A 202 -7.69 -21.78 8.98
CA GLN A 202 -7.81 -22.52 10.27
C GLN A 202 -8.41 -23.95 10.22
N HIS A 203 -8.83 -24.48 9.07
CA HIS A 203 -9.52 -25.79 8.98
C HIS A 203 -8.91 -26.82 8.03
N THR A 204 -7.71 -26.61 7.47
CA THR A 204 -7.09 -27.58 6.54
C THR A 204 -6.28 -28.72 7.18
N GLN A 205 -6.24 -28.84 8.51
CA GLN A 205 -5.50 -29.90 9.21
C GLN A 205 -6.36 -30.93 9.95
N GLN A 206 -7.66 -31.02 9.67
CA GLN A 206 -8.54 -32.05 10.25
C GLN A 206 -9.23 -32.91 9.19
N GLN A 207 -8.48 -33.43 8.21
CA GLN A 207 -8.86 -34.64 7.48
C GLN A 207 -7.60 -35.45 7.19
N SER A 208 -7.26 -36.33 8.13
CA SER A 208 -6.31 -37.44 7.97
C SER A 208 -6.81 -38.60 8.82
#